data_AF-A0A6B3FJL8-F1
#
_entry.id   AF-A0A6B3FJL8-F1
#
_cell.length_a   1.000
_cell.length_b   1.000
_cell.length_c   1.000
_cell.angle_alpha   90.00
_cell.angle_beta   90.00
_cell.angle_gamma   90.00
#
_symmetry.space_group_name_H-M   'P 1'
#
loop_
_entity.id
_entity.type
_entity.pdbx_description
1 polymer ?
#
loop_
_entity_poly.entity_id
_entity_poly.type
_entity_poly.pdbx_seq_one_letter_code
_entity_poly.pdbx_strand_id
1 'polypeptide(L)' 'ALKLEEHALSDDYFVSRNLYPNVDFYTGLIYRAMGFPTEMFTVLFALGRLPGWIAQWHEMIKEPGSRIGRPRQIYTGEV' A
#
# COMPACT_ATOMS: atom_id res chain seq x y z
N ALA A 1 16.95 -11.21 -6.58
CA ALA A 1 15.87 -11.09 -5.58
C ALA A 1 16.39 -11.49 -4.20
N LEU A 2 16.70 -12.78 -3.98
CA LEU A 2 17.14 -13.31 -2.67
C LEU A 2 18.36 -12.59 -2.06
N LYS A 3 19.38 -12.28 -2.88
CA LYS A 3 20.56 -11.50 -2.41
C LYS A 3 20.24 -10.07 -1.97
N LEU A 4 19.21 -9.45 -2.54
CA LEU A 4 18.80 -8.08 -2.20
C LEU A 4 18.02 -8.07 -0.88
N GLU A 5 17.17 -9.09 -0.68
CA GLU A 5 16.48 -9.35 0.57
C GLU A 5 17.46 -9.62 1.71
N GLU A 6 18.42 -10.53 1.51
CA GLU A 6 19.46 -10.85 2.51
C GLU A 6 20.25 -9.61 2.95
N HIS A 7 20.61 -8.74 2.00
CA HIS A 7 21.30 -7.49 2.31
C HIS A 7 20.40 -6.51 3.08
N ALA A 8 19.15 -6.33 2.64
CA ALA A 8 18.20 -5.45 3.34
C ALA A 8 17.89 -5.91 4.78
N LEU A 9 17.95 -7.22 5.04
CA LEU A 9 17.72 -7.78 6.38
C LEU A 9 18.95 -7.74 7.29
N SER A 10 20.16 -7.56 6.74
CA SER A 10 21.41 -7.57 7.49
C SER A 10 22.06 -6.19 7.65
N ASP A 11 21.67 -5.22 6.83
CA ASP A 11 22.22 -3.87 6.86
C ASP A 11 21.55 -3.02 7.97
N ASP A 12 22.39 -2.48 8.87
CA ASP A 12 21.98 -1.65 10.02
C ASP A 12 21.09 -0.46 9.62
N TYR A 13 21.29 0.12 8.45
CA TYR A 13 20.47 1.22 7.94
C TYR A 13 19.00 0.81 7.81
N PHE A 14 18.75 -0.40 7.28
CA PHE A 14 17.41 -0.93 7.01
C PHE A 14 16.77 -1.48 8.28
N VAL A 15 17.54 -2.22 9.08
CA VAL A 15 17.08 -2.80 10.35
C VAL A 15 16.69 -1.70 11.34
N SER A 16 17.51 -0.66 11.52
CA SER A 16 17.19 0.44 12.44
C SER A 16 15.95 1.24 12.05
N ARG A 17 15.50 1.14 10.78
CA ARG A 17 14.32 1.82 10.23
C ARG A 17 13.13 0.90 10.01
N ASN A 18 13.23 -0.38 10.39
CA ASN A 18 12.21 -1.40 10.14
C ASN A 18 11.82 -1.53 8.66
N LEU A 19 12.80 -1.40 7.74
CA LEU A 19 12.58 -1.49 6.30
C LEU A 19 12.68 -2.94 5.81
N TYR A 20 11.65 -3.72 6.11
CA TYR A 20 11.55 -5.11 5.69
C TYR A 20 10.89 -5.25 4.31
N PRO A 21 11.29 -6.23 3.49
CA PRO A 21 10.55 -6.58 2.28
C PRO A 21 9.09 -6.90 2.61
N ASN A 22 8.18 -6.14 2.01
CA ASN A 22 6.74 -6.33 2.20
C ASN A 22 6.16 -7.22 1.08
N VAL A 23 4.84 -7.43 1.10
CA VAL A 23 4.15 -8.24 0.09
C VAL A 23 4.41 -7.75 -1.35
N ASP A 24 4.57 -6.43 -1.55
CA ASP A 24 4.77 -5.83 -2.87
C ASP A 24 6.15 -6.14 -3.46
N PHE A 25 7.16 -6.34 -2.61
CA PHE A 25 8.48 -6.79 -3.04
C PHE A 25 8.42 -8.14 -3.76
N TYR A 26 7.68 -9.09 -3.18
CA TYR A 26 7.54 -10.43 -3.74
C TYR A 26 6.54 -10.47 -4.91
N THR A 27 5.40 -9.78 -4.82
CA THR A 27 4.41 -9.76 -5.91
C THR A 27 4.96 -9.07 -7.16
N GLY A 28 5.78 -8.03 -7.03
CA GLY A 28 6.46 -7.40 -8.17
C GLY A 28 7.41 -8.36 -8.89
N LEU A 29 8.10 -9.25 -8.15
CA LEU A 29 8.94 -10.29 -8.75
C LEU A 29 8.10 -11.33 -9.50
N ILE A 30 6.97 -11.73 -8.93
CA ILE A 30 6.03 -12.67 -9.56
C ILE A 30 5.46 -12.06 -10.84
N TYR A 31 4.98 -10.81 -10.81
CA TYR A 31 4.45 -10.14 -12.01
C TYR A 31 5.51 -9.98 -13.11
N ARG A 32 6.75 -9.67 -12.73
CA ARG A 32 7.86 -9.66 -13.69
C ARG A 32 8.11 -11.04 -14.29
N ALA A 33 8.10 -12.09 -13.48
CA ALA A 33 8.27 -13.47 -13.94
C ALA A 33 7.11 -13.93 -14.86
N MET A 34 5.90 -13.41 -14.64
CA MET A 34 4.74 -13.62 -15.51
C MET A 34 4.77 -12.81 -16.81
N GLY A 35 5.78 -11.94 -16.99
CA GLY A 35 5.95 -11.14 -18.21
C GLY A 35 5.17 -9.82 -18.24
N PHE A 36 4.60 -9.38 -17.11
CA PHE A 36 3.95 -8.07 -17.07
C PHE A 36 4.97 -6.94 -17.03
N PRO A 37 4.74 -5.84 -17.78
CA PRO A 37 5.56 -4.63 -17.67
C PRO A 37 5.36 -3.98 -16.29
N THR A 38 6.39 -3.31 -15.76
CA THR A 38 6.38 -2.78 -14.38
C THR A 38 5.33 -1.70 -14.19
N GLU A 39 5.00 -0.98 -15.25
CA GLU A 39 3.94 0.03 -15.33
C GLU A 39 2.55 -0.57 -15.04
N MET A 40 2.38 -1.88 -15.21
CA MET A 40 1.11 -2.58 -14.95
C MET A 40 0.96 -3.11 -13.53
N PHE A 41 2.01 -3.06 -12.68
CA PHE A 41 1.97 -3.69 -11.36
C PHE A 41 0.88 -3.09 -10.47
N THR A 42 0.77 -1.75 -10.44
CA THR A 42 -0.27 -1.07 -9.65
C THR A 42 -1.67 -1.34 -10.20
N VAL A 43 -1.81 -1.52 -11.52
CA VAL A 43 -3.10 -1.88 -12.15
C VAL A 43 -3.54 -3.28 -11.69
N LEU A 44 -2.62 -4.26 -11.72
CA LEU A 44 -2.89 -5.62 -11.25
C LEU A 44 -3.19 -5.66 -9.75
N PHE A 45 -2.48 -4.85 -8.95
CA PHE A 45 -2.78 -4.68 -7.53
C PHE A 45 -4.19 -4.11 -7.30
N ALA A 46 -4.55 -3.05 -8.02
CA ALA A 46 -5.87 -2.42 -7.91
C ALA A 46 -7.00 -3.40 -8.26
N LEU A 47 -6.83 -4.22 -9.31
CA LEU A 47 -7.80 -5.28 -9.66
C LEU A 47 -8.06 -6.22 -8.47
N GLY A 48 -7.00 -6.65 -7.77
CA GLY A 48 -7.12 -7.47 -6.56
C GLY A 48 -7.76 -6.74 -5.37
N ARG A 49 -7.72 -5.41 -5.33
CA ARG A 49 -8.29 -4.58 -4.25
C ARG A 49 -9.73 -4.15 -4.45
N LEU A 50 -10.24 -4.14 -5.68
CA LEU A 50 -11.62 -3.77 -5.99
C LEU A 50 -12.66 -4.42 -5.06
N PRO A 51 -12.63 -5.75 -4.79
CA PRO A 51 -13.63 -6.36 -3.91
C PRO A 51 -13.59 -5.80 -2.48
N GLY A 52 -12.38 -5.54 -1.96
CA GLY A 52 -12.18 -4.96 -0.63
C GLY A 52 -12.65 -3.51 -0.55
N TRP A 53 -12.35 -2.70 -1.56
CA TRP A 53 -12.83 -1.31 -1.62
C TRP A 53 -14.35 -1.23 -1.71
N ILE A 54 -14.97 -2.10 -2.50
CA ILE A 54 -16.43 -2.17 -2.61
C ILE A 54 -17.06 -2.60 -1.27
N ALA A 55 -16.47 -3.59 -0.59
CA ALA A 55 -16.94 -4.03 0.72
C ALA A 55 -16.85 -2.91 1.78
N GLN A 56 -15.72 -2.21 1.85
CA GLN A 56 -15.51 -1.07 2.75
C GLN A 56 -16.50 0.07 2.49
N TRP A 57 -16.69 0.43 1.22
CA TRP A 57 -17.69 1.44 0.84
C TRP A 57 -19.12 1.02 1.23
N HIS A 58 -19.46 -0.23 0.96
CA HIS A 58 -20.78 -0.77 1.25
C HIS A 58 -21.08 -0.81 2.76
N GLU A 59 -20.08 -1.15 3.58
CA GLU A 59 -20.17 -1.06 5.05
C GLU A 59 -20.41 0.39 5.50
N MET A 60 -19.57 1.33 5.04
CA MET A 60 -19.67 2.76 5.39
C MET A 60 -21.04 3.38 5.03
N ILE A 61 -21.63 3.02 3.89
CA ILE A 61 -22.92 3.56 3.42
C ILE A 61 -24.10 2.96 4.19
N LYS A 62 -23.97 1.73 4.69
CA LYS A 62 -25.03 1.05 5.44
C LYS A 62 -24.97 1.32 6.94
N GLU A 63 -23.88 1.89 7.43
CA GLU A 63 -23.71 2.20 8.85
C GLU A 63 -24.73 3.27 9.31
N PRO A 64 -25.61 2.95 10.27
CA PRO A 64 -26.57 3.93 10.81
C PRO A 64 -25.84 5.10 11.46
N GLY A 65 -26.21 6.33 11.09
CA GLY A 65 -25.59 7.53 11.64
C GLY A 65 -24.25 7.90 11.02
N SER A 66 -23.82 7.22 9.94
CA SER A 66 -22.68 7.63 9.13
C SER A 66 -22.81 9.08 8.65
N ARG A 67 -21.70 9.82 8.69
CA ARG A 67 -21.62 11.24 8.32
C ARG A 67 -20.43 11.46 7.40
N ILE A 68 -20.48 12.53 6.61
CA ILE A 68 -19.36 12.94 5.77
C ILE A 68 -18.12 13.24 6.62
N GLY A 69 -16.98 12.64 6.26
CA GLY A 69 -15.69 12.95 6.85
C GLY A 69 -15.27 14.38 6.50
N ARG A 70 -15.25 15.27 7.49
CA ARG A 70 -14.89 16.69 7.31
C ARG A 70 -13.79 17.10 8.30
N PRO A 71 -12.52 16.73 8.03
CA PRO A 71 -11.42 17.07 8.91
C PRO A 71 -11.23 18.60 9.02
N ARG A 72 -10.63 19.03 10.12
CA ARG A 72 -10.26 20.43 10.40
C ARG A 72 -8.75 20.58 10.31
N GLN A 73 -8.29 21.81 10.17
CA GLN A 73 -6.88 22.17 10.21
C GLN A 73 -6.61 23.18 11.32
N ILE A 74 -5.37 23.18 11.82
CA ILE A 74 -4.86 24.24 12.69
C ILE A 74 -4.23 25.29 11.76
N TYR A 75 -4.77 26.51 11.78
CA TYR A 75 -4.24 27.61 10.98
C TYR A 75 -3.01 28.22 11.68
N THR A 76 -1.89 28.31 10.97
CA THR A 76 -0.63 28.90 11.44
C THR A 76 -0.13 30.01 10.52
N GLY A 77 -1.03 30.63 9.74
CA GLY A 77 -0.70 31.78 8.91
C GLY A 77 -0.73 33.08 9.72
N GLU A 78 -0.40 34.19 9.05
CA GLU A 78 -0.42 35.53 9.67
C GLU A 78 -1.83 35.93 10.11
N VAL A 79 -1.92 36.64 11.23
CA VAL A 79 -3.18 37.15 11.82
C VAL A 79 -3.38 38.59 11.42
#